data_AF-A0A540X742-F1
#
_entry.id   AF-A0A540X742-F1
#
_cell.length_a   1.000
_cell.length_b   1.000
_cell.length_c   1.000
_cell.angle_alpha   90.00
_cell.angle_beta   90.00
_cell.angle_gamma   90.00
#
_symmetry.space_group_name_H-M   'P 1'
#
loop_
_entity.id
_entity.type
_entity.pdbx_description
1 polymer ?
#
loop_
_entity_poly.entity_id
_entity_poly.type
_entity_poly.pdbx_seq_one_letter_code
_entity_poly.pdbx_strand_id
1 'polypeptide(L)'
;MRGGNWDLGDSLDERGFQVDDPHAFRAGHPIPSPGRLSVPIEEPGRRLDFSTAGLGMAPVVHIRVATVFAELAPSDVQLIPVEIQGDLDQYLILVVTRLIRCIDDEASDEVRYWKPEDGQPERVGDYKSVIGMRIDSTKVGDAQVFRTWGWDLGLIVSEDIKAALERERTTGAKFTEV
;
A
#
# COMPACT_ATOMS: atom_id res chain seq x y z
N MET A 1 7.29 -6.54 28.53
CA MET A 1 7.05 -5.42 27.58
C MET A 1 5.62 -5.55 27.08
N ARG A 2 4.74 -4.56 27.30
CA ARG A 2 3.40 -4.56 26.70
C ARG A 2 3.52 -3.86 25.34
N GLY A 3 3.49 -4.64 24.26
CA GLY A 3 3.76 -4.24 22.87
C GLY A 3 2.69 -3.32 22.27
N GLY A 4 3.07 -2.60 21.20
CA GLY A 4 2.30 -1.46 20.70
C GLY A 4 1.16 -1.80 19.74
N ASN A 5 1.39 -2.62 18.72
CA ASN A 5 0.41 -3.05 17.71
C ASN A 5 0.76 -4.48 17.25
N TRP A 6 -0.13 -5.14 16.52
CA TRP A 6 0.17 -6.41 15.85
C TRP A 6 1.19 -6.25 14.71
N ASP A 7 1.82 -7.36 14.33
CA ASP A 7 2.59 -7.46 13.08
C ASP A 7 2.08 -8.63 12.24
N LEU A 8 1.96 -8.39 10.93
CA LEU A 8 1.35 -9.32 9.98
C LEU A 8 2.44 -9.90 9.08
N GLY A 9 2.48 -11.23 8.98
CA GLY A 9 3.46 -11.93 8.14
C GLY A 9 3.11 -11.93 6.65
N ASP A 10 3.87 -12.70 5.89
CA ASP A 10 3.66 -12.83 4.45
C ASP A 10 2.29 -13.42 4.09
N SER A 11 1.70 -12.93 3.00
CA SER A 11 0.44 -13.46 2.48
C SER A 11 0.64 -14.89 1.96
N LEU A 12 -0.31 -15.76 2.29
CA LEU A 12 -0.32 -17.17 1.94
C LEU A 12 -1.46 -17.49 0.96
N ASP A 13 -1.19 -18.36 0.01
CA ASP A 13 -2.17 -18.94 -0.91
C ASP A 13 -3.11 -19.93 -0.20
N GLU A 14 -4.07 -20.47 -0.95
CA GLU A 14 -5.04 -21.45 -0.44
C GLU A 14 -4.43 -22.76 0.08
N ARG A 15 -3.18 -23.06 -0.28
CA ARG A 15 -2.42 -24.23 0.17
C ARG A 15 -1.54 -23.89 1.38
N GLY A 16 -1.53 -22.64 1.82
CA GLY A 16 -0.71 -22.15 2.93
C GLY A 16 0.74 -21.85 2.53
N PHE A 17 1.06 -21.76 1.24
CA PHE A 17 2.37 -21.34 0.77
C PHE A 17 2.43 -19.83 0.60
N GLN A 18 3.60 -19.23 0.83
CA GLN A 18 3.81 -17.81 0.51
C GLN A 18 3.48 -17.56 -0.96
N VAL A 19 2.79 -16.44 -1.22
CA VAL A 19 2.54 -16.00 -2.59
C VAL A 19 3.86 -15.79 -3.33
N ASP A 20 3.95 -16.24 -4.58
CA ASP A 20 5.20 -16.26 -5.35
C ASP A 20 5.81 -14.85 -5.54
N ASP A 21 4.97 -13.83 -5.74
CA ASP A 21 5.37 -12.42 -5.80
C ASP A 21 4.59 -11.58 -4.78
N PRO A 22 5.15 -11.38 -3.57
CA PRO A 22 4.54 -10.54 -2.53
C PRO A 22 4.43 -9.06 -2.93
N HIS A 23 5.23 -8.58 -3.88
CA HIS A 23 5.24 -7.18 -4.31
C HIS A 23 4.11 -6.86 -5.31
N ALA A 24 3.51 -7.89 -5.92
CA ALA A 24 2.41 -7.74 -6.87
C ALA A 24 1.27 -6.86 -6.31
N PHE A 25 0.94 -6.98 -5.02
CA PHE A 25 -0.11 -6.20 -4.36
C PHE A 25 0.16 -4.68 -4.30
N ARG A 26 1.39 -4.24 -4.58
CA ARG A 26 1.78 -2.82 -4.64
C ARG A 26 2.16 -2.34 -6.04
N ALA A 27 2.16 -3.22 -7.04
CA ALA A 27 2.65 -2.94 -8.39
C ALA A 27 1.80 -1.92 -9.19
N GLY A 28 0.66 -1.46 -8.64
CA GLY A 28 -0.13 -0.40 -9.27
C GLY A 28 -1.02 -0.89 -10.40
N HIS A 29 -1.37 -2.18 -10.43
CA HIS A 29 -2.29 -2.78 -11.38
C HIS A 29 -3.17 -3.84 -10.71
N PRO A 30 -4.33 -4.20 -11.30
CA PRO A 30 -5.16 -5.28 -10.76
C PRO A 30 -4.42 -6.61 -10.68
N ILE A 31 -4.77 -7.42 -9.69
CA ILE A 31 -4.31 -8.80 -9.53
C ILE A 31 -5.30 -9.73 -10.24
N PRO A 32 -4.87 -10.44 -11.30
CA PRO A 32 -5.70 -11.45 -11.93
C PRO A 32 -5.82 -12.67 -11.01
N SER A 33 -7.05 -13.09 -10.72
CA SER A 33 -7.35 -14.34 -10.01
C SER A 33 -6.55 -14.55 -8.72
N PRO A 34 -6.70 -13.69 -7.70
CA PRO A 34 -5.89 -13.74 -6.47
C PRO A 34 -6.10 -15.00 -5.62
N GLY A 35 -7.10 -15.82 -5.92
CA GLY A 35 -7.45 -16.99 -5.13
C GLY A 35 -7.94 -16.62 -3.72
N ARG A 36 -7.95 -17.61 -2.82
CA ARG A 36 -8.12 -17.35 -1.38
C ARG A 36 -6.76 -17.02 -0.78
N LEU A 37 -6.75 -16.01 0.07
CA LEU A 37 -5.54 -15.55 0.74
C LEU A 37 -5.73 -15.60 2.26
N SER A 38 -4.66 -15.93 2.97
CA SER A 38 -4.59 -15.75 4.42
C SER A 38 -3.29 -15.07 4.83
N VAL A 39 -3.27 -14.42 5.98
CA VAL A 39 -2.10 -13.74 6.54
C VAL A 39 -1.93 -14.16 8.00
N PRO A 40 -0.76 -14.70 8.40
CA PRO A 40 -0.48 -15.04 9.79
C PRO A 40 -0.20 -13.77 10.61
N ILE A 41 -0.45 -13.86 11.93
CA ILE A 41 0.01 -12.87 12.90
C ILE A 41 1.38 -13.32 13.40
N GLU A 42 2.43 -12.57 13.06
CA GLU A 42 3.80 -12.87 13.50
C GLU A 42 4.03 -12.38 14.93
N GLU A 43 3.62 -11.14 15.22
CA GLU A 43 3.65 -10.58 16.56
C GLU A 43 2.23 -10.20 17.03
N PRO A 44 1.69 -10.85 18.08
CA PRO A 44 0.41 -10.47 18.64
C PRO A 44 0.44 -9.07 19.24
N GLY A 45 -0.62 -8.29 19.02
CA GLY A 45 -0.72 -6.95 19.58
C GLY A 45 -2.08 -6.30 19.36
N ARG A 46 -2.14 -4.97 19.52
CA ARG A 46 -3.34 -4.19 19.21
C ARG A 46 -3.63 -4.25 17.71
N ARG A 47 -4.84 -4.70 17.36
CA ARG A 47 -5.35 -4.72 15.99
C ARG A 47 -5.42 -3.31 15.41
N LEU A 48 -5.16 -3.21 14.11
CA LEU A 48 -5.17 -1.95 13.37
C LEU A 48 -6.13 -2.01 12.19
N ASP A 49 -6.74 -0.88 11.86
CA ASP A 49 -7.61 -0.77 10.69
C ASP A 49 -6.82 -0.70 9.37
N PHE A 50 -5.56 -0.27 9.43
CA PHE A 50 -4.59 -0.30 8.35
C PHE A 50 -3.29 -0.91 8.87
N SER A 51 -2.75 -1.89 8.16
CA SER A 51 -1.43 -2.47 8.39
C SER A 51 -0.80 -2.86 7.06
N THR A 52 0.47 -3.27 7.07
CA THR A 52 1.12 -3.92 5.93
C THR A 52 1.47 -5.35 6.29
N ALA A 53 1.37 -6.28 5.34
CA ALA A 53 1.67 -7.70 5.53
C ALA A 53 3.00 -8.07 4.88
N GLY A 54 3.90 -8.64 5.69
CA GLY A 54 5.14 -9.29 5.26
C GLY A 54 6.12 -8.40 4.51
N LEU A 55 7.08 -9.04 3.83
CA LEU A 55 8.13 -8.37 3.05
C LEU A 55 7.58 -7.65 1.81
N GLY A 56 6.47 -8.15 1.28
CA GLY A 56 5.72 -7.49 0.21
C GLY A 56 5.13 -6.15 0.62
N MET A 57 4.96 -5.91 1.92
CA MET A 57 4.25 -4.76 2.50
C MET A 57 2.85 -4.55 1.91
N ALA A 58 2.14 -5.64 1.62
CA ALA A 58 0.80 -5.58 1.03
C ALA A 58 -0.15 -4.81 1.99
N PRO A 59 -0.86 -3.76 1.55
CA PRO A 59 -1.75 -3.02 2.44
C PRO A 59 -2.94 -3.89 2.84
N VAL A 60 -3.07 -4.18 4.14
CA VAL A 60 -4.20 -4.91 4.72
C VAL A 60 -5.07 -3.92 5.47
N VAL A 61 -6.34 -3.86 5.11
CA VAL A 61 -7.30 -2.91 5.65
C VAL A 61 -8.52 -3.61 6.22
N HIS A 62 -9.00 -3.12 7.36
CA HIS A 62 -10.28 -3.53 7.92
C HIS A 62 -11.42 -3.11 6.98
N ILE A 63 -12.53 -3.87 6.95
CA ILE A 63 -13.66 -3.63 6.03
C ILE A 63 -14.20 -2.19 6.06
N ARG A 64 -14.17 -1.51 7.21
CA ARG A 64 -14.57 -0.09 7.32
C ARG A 64 -13.69 0.84 6.46
N VAL A 65 -12.37 0.63 6.48
CA VAL A 65 -11.42 1.38 5.64
C VAL A 65 -11.61 1.00 4.18
N ALA A 66 -11.76 -0.29 3.88
CA ALA A 66 -12.02 -0.76 2.51
C ALA A 66 -13.28 -0.13 1.91
N THR A 67 -14.32 0.07 2.72
CA THR A 67 -15.58 0.71 2.30
C THR A 67 -15.37 2.15 1.85
N VAL A 68 -14.55 2.93 2.56
CA VAL A 68 -14.19 4.30 2.16
C VAL A 68 -13.59 4.32 0.75
N PHE A 69 -12.66 3.42 0.46
CA PHE A 69 -12.05 3.33 -0.87
C PHE A 69 -13.04 2.84 -1.93
N ALA A 70 -13.91 1.89 -1.60
CA ALA A 70 -14.93 1.40 -2.52
C ALA A 70 -15.95 2.50 -2.91
N GLU A 71 -16.28 3.39 -1.97
CA GLU A 71 -17.23 4.48 -2.21
C GLU A 71 -16.61 5.66 -2.94
N LEU A 72 -15.40 6.08 -2.52
CA LEU A 72 -14.77 7.30 -3.03
C LEU A 72 -13.87 7.07 -4.25
N ALA A 73 -13.34 5.86 -4.42
CA ALA A 73 -12.38 5.55 -5.48
C ALA A 73 -12.61 4.17 -6.15
N PRO A 74 -13.86 3.81 -6.52
CA PRO A 74 -14.18 2.46 -7.01
C PRO A 74 -13.41 2.05 -8.28
N SER A 75 -12.94 3.01 -9.06
CA SER A 75 -12.18 2.75 -10.30
C SER A 75 -10.67 2.68 -10.09
N ASP A 76 -10.17 3.06 -8.91
CA ASP A 76 -8.74 3.15 -8.62
C ASP A 76 -8.24 2.04 -7.68
N VAL A 77 -9.16 1.18 -7.21
CA VAL A 77 -8.84 0.09 -6.27
C VAL A 77 -9.43 -1.24 -6.69
N GLN A 78 -8.75 -2.31 -6.31
CA GLN A 78 -9.28 -3.66 -6.22
C GLN A 78 -9.16 -4.10 -4.76
N LEU A 79 -10.26 -4.59 -4.20
CA LEU A 79 -10.32 -5.07 -2.82
C LEU A 79 -10.40 -6.59 -2.83
N ILE A 80 -9.41 -7.25 -2.21
CA ILE A 80 -9.29 -8.71 -2.20
C ILE A 80 -9.52 -9.20 -0.76
N PRO A 81 -10.57 -9.97 -0.47
CA PRO A 81 -10.77 -10.53 0.85
C PRO A 81 -9.57 -11.37 1.30
N VAL A 82 -9.14 -11.18 2.55
CA VAL A 82 -8.03 -11.94 3.15
C VAL A 82 -8.40 -12.35 4.56
N GLU A 83 -8.12 -13.61 4.90
CA GLU A 83 -8.29 -14.12 6.25
C GLU A 83 -7.07 -13.76 7.10
N ILE A 84 -7.27 -13.07 8.23
CA ILE A 84 -6.21 -12.91 9.22
C ILE A 84 -6.30 -14.10 10.18
N GLN A 85 -5.25 -14.92 10.24
CA GLN A 85 -5.28 -16.16 11.01
C GLN A 85 -5.50 -15.88 12.49
N GLY A 86 -6.57 -16.44 13.06
CA GLY A 86 -6.93 -16.22 14.46
C GLY A 86 -7.71 -14.92 14.73
N ASP A 87 -8.10 -14.18 13.69
CA ASP A 87 -9.05 -13.07 13.78
C ASP A 87 -10.40 -13.46 13.17
N LEU A 88 -11.48 -12.86 13.67
CA LEU A 88 -12.85 -13.07 13.18
C LEU A 88 -13.40 -11.84 12.43
N ASP A 89 -12.70 -10.70 12.52
CA ASP A 89 -13.07 -9.51 11.75
C ASP A 89 -12.71 -9.66 10.27
N GLN A 90 -13.31 -8.82 9.44
CA GLN A 90 -13.12 -8.87 7.99
C GLN A 90 -12.05 -7.88 7.54
N TYR A 91 -11.04 -8.41 6.86
CA TYR A 91 -9.94 -7.64 6.28
C TYR A 91 -9.84 -7.90 4.78
N LEU A 92 -9.27 -6.92 4.09
CA LEU A 92 -9.05 -6.95 2.65
C LEU A 92 -7.64 -6.46 2.36
N ILE A 93 -6.99 -7.06 1.36
CA ILE A 93 -5.84 -6.45 0.73
C ILE A 93 -6.35 -5.32 -0.18
N LEU A 94 -5.87 -4.11 0.06
CA LEU A 94 -6.13 -2.93 -0.75
C LEU A 94 -5.08 -2.85 -1.87
N VAL A 95 -5.47 -3.26 -3.07
CA VAL A 95 -4.66 -3.09 -4.28
C VAL A 95 -5.06 -1.78 -4.94
N VAL A 96 -4.14 -0.83 -4.98
CA VAL A 96 -4.31 0.40 -5.75
C VAL A 96 -3.92 0.10 -7.20
N THR A 97 -4.82 0.36 -8.15
CA THR A 97 -4.71 -0.09 -9.54
C THR A 97 -4.26 1.00 -10.51
N ARG A 98 -3.88 2.16 -9.97
CA ARG A 98 -3.32 3.29 -10.71
C ARG A 98 -1.85 3.48 -10.37
N LEU A 99 -0.98 3.39 -11.37
CA LEU A 99 0.44 3.74 -11.27
C LEU A 99 0.73 5.00 -12.09
N ILE A 100 1.11 6.09 -11.43
CA ILE A 100 1.24 7.41 -12.07
C ILE A 100 2.66 7.95 -11.91
N ARG A 101 3.26 8.37 -13.02
CA ARG A 101 4.56 9.04 -13.03
C ARG A 101 4.39 10.55 -12.80
N CYS A 102 4.20 10.93 -11.55
CA CYS A 102 3.92 12.32 -11.15
C CYS A 102 4.87 12.91 -10.10
N ILE A 103 5.88 12.18 -9.62
CA ILE A 103 6.87 12.77 -8.71
C ILE A 103 7.54 13.95 -9.41
N ASP A 104 7.61 15.08 -8.71
CA ASP A 104 8.30 16.28 -9.13
C ASP A 104 9.67 16.32 -8.46
N ASP A 105 10.69 15.98 -9.23
CA ASP A 105 12.08 15.93 -8.76
C ASP A 105 12.61 17.28 -8.28
N GLU A 106 12.17 18.37 -8.91
CA GLU A 106 12.67 19.71 -8.60
C GLU A 106 11.99 20.29 -7.35
N ALA A 107 10.72 19.95 -7.14
CA ALA A 107 9.98 20.38 -5.96
C ALA A 107 10.23 19.51 -4.72
N SER A 108 10.72 18.28 -4.90
CA SER A 108 11.06 17.36 -3.79
C SER A 108 12.35 17.80 -3.09
N ASP A 109 12.44 17.58 -1.77
CA ASP A 109 13.63 17.99 -0.99
C ASP A 109 14.92 17.27 -1.44
N GLU A 110 14.81 15.97 -1.74
CA GLU A 110 15.93 15.20 -2.30
C GLU A 110 15.42 14.02 -3.14
N VAL A 111 15.96 13.89 -4.35
CA VAL A 111 15.76 12.72 -5.21
C VAL A 111 17.09 12.07 -5.55
N ARG A 112 17.20 10.77 -5.29
CA ARG A 112 18.34 9.94 -5.72
C ARG A 112 17.85 8.83 -6.62
N TYR A 113 18.60 8.61 -7.68
CA TYR A 113 18.42 7.50 -8.61
C TYR A 113 19.48 6.43 -8.38
N TRP A 114 19.12 5.18 -8.71
CA TRP A 114 20.11 4.12 -8.87
C TRP A 114 21.00 4.44 -10.06
N LYS A 115 22.32 4.38 -9.83
CA LYS A 115 23.33 4.62 -10.86
C LYS A 115 24.08 3.33 -11.20
N PRO A 116 24.75 3.25 -12.36
CA PRO A 116 25.54 2.07 -12.71
C PRO A 116 26.58 1.70 -11.63
N GLU A 117 27.13 2.68 -10.93
CA GLU A 117 28.13 2.46 -9.88
C GLU A 117 27.56 1.78 -8.62
N ASP A 118 26.23 1.73 -8.46
CA ASP A 118 25.57 1.11 -7.30
C ASP A 118 25.47 -0.43 -7.40
N GLY A 119 25.85 -1.02 -8.53
CA GLY A 119 25.92 -2.48 -8.70
C GLY A 119 24.59 -3.21 -8.88
N GLN A 120 23.48 -2.49 -9.09
CA GLN A 120 22.15 -3.04 -9.42
C GLN A 120 21.71 -2.56 -10.81
N PRO A 121 22.24 -3.18 -11.89
CA PRO A 121 22.03 -2.71 -13.26
C PRO A 121 20.55 -2.69 -13.67
N GLU A 122 19.74 -3.62 -13.14
CA GLU A 122 18.30 -3.72 -13.39
C GLU A 122 17.48 -2.56 -12.83
N ARG A 123 18.04 -1.80 -11.87
CA ARG A 123 17.38 -0.66 -11.22
C ARG A 123 17.85 0.69 -11.74
N VAL A 124 18.87 0.73 -12.59
CA VAL A 124 19.46 2.00 -13.04
C VAL A 124 18.38 2.87 -13.69
N GLY A 125 18.23 4.09 -13.16
CA GLY A 125 17.18 5.02 -13.58
C GLY A 125 15.90 4.97 -12.73
N ASP A 126 15.74 3.99 -11.84
CA ASP A 126 14.68 3.96 -10.84
C ASP A 126 15.03 4.87 -9.65
N TYR A 127 14.01 5.30 -8.92
CA TYR A 127 14.22 5.98 -7.65
C TYR A 127 14.88 5.05 -6.63
N LYS A 128 15.97 5.55 -6.04
CA LYS A 128 16.68 4.94 -4.91
C LYS A 128 16.21 5.53 -3.59
N SER A 129 15.91 6.81 -3.56
CA SER A 129 15.39 7.52 -2.39
C SER A 129 14.66 8.79 -2.83
N VAL A 130 13.54 9.09 -2.19
CA VAL A 130 12.80 10.34 -2.34
C VAL A 130 12.50 10.89 -0.94
N ILE A 131 13.05 12.04 -0.60
CA ILE A 131 12.83 12.74 0.68
C ILE A 131 11.98 13.98 0.41
N GLY A 132 11.01 14.26 1.28
CA GLY A 132 10.11 15.39 1.11
C GLY A 132 9.38 15.36 -0.23
N MET A 133 8.93 14.17 -0.64
CA MET A 133 8.34 13.91 -1.95
C MET A 133 7.25 14.91 -2.28
N ARG A 134 7.40 15.57 -3.43
CA ARG A 134 6.37 16.39 -4.06
C ARG A 134 5.85 15.77 -5.34
N ILE A 135 4.60 16.05 -5.67
CA ILE A 135 3.99 15.60 -6.93
C ILE A 135 3.54 16.77 -7.79
N ASP A 136 3.68 16.59 -9.09
CA ASP A 136 3.04 17.42 -10.10
C ASP A 136 1.58 16.99 -10.25
N SER A 137 0.69 17.71 -9.57
CA SER A 137 -0.75 17.42 -9.55
C SER A 137 -1.41 17.47 -10.93
N THR A 138 -0.82 18.16 -11.91
CA THR A 138 -1.34 18.21 -13.28
C THR A 138 -1.26 16.86 -14.00
N LYS A 139 -0.42 15.94 -13.52
CA LYS A 139 -0.26 14.58 -14.06
C LYS A 139 -1.17 13.53 -13.42
N VAL A 140 -1.84 13.87 -12.31
CA VAL A 140 -2.66 12.92 -11.52
C VAL A 140 -4.01 12.64 -12.19
N GLY A 141 -4.55 13.61 -12.92
CA GLY A 141 -5.84 13.47 -13.58
C GLY A 141 -6.99 13.39 -12.57
N ASP A 142 -7.84 12.39 -12.72
CA ASP A 142 -9.05 12.16 -11.90
C ASP A 142 -8.83 11.18 -10.73
N ALA A 143 -7.63 10.61 -10.61
CA ALA A 143 -7.33 9.58 -9.62
C ALA A 143 -7.53 10.09 -8.18
N GLN A 144 -8.29 9.34 -7.40
CA GLN A 144 -8.53 9.60 -5.98
C GLN A 144 -7.53 8.87 -5.09
N VAL A 145 -7.00 7.75 -5.55
CA VAL A 145 -5.89 7.04 -4.92
C VAL A 145 -4.97 6.43 -5.99
N PHE A 146 -3.66 6.52 -5.80
CA PHE A 146 -2.70 5.96 -6.74
C PHE A 146 -1.36 5.63 -6.08
N ARG A 147 -0.54 4.86 -6.80
CA ARG A 147 0.88 4.63 -6.53
C ARG A 147 1.73 5.51 -7.42
N THR A 148 2.81 6.05 -6.89
CA THR A 148 3.80 6.75 -7.69
C THR A 148 4.69 5.76 -8.44
N TRP A 149 4.88 5.99 -9.74
CA TRP A 149 5.80 5.22 -10.55
C TRP A 149 7.23 5.33 -10.01
N GLY A 150 7.93 4.20 -9.93
CA GLY A 150 9.32 4.11 -9.44
C GLY A 150 9.49 4.25 -7.92
N TRP A 151 8.45 4.64 -7.18
CA TRP A 151 8.45 4.72 -5.72
C TRP A 151 7.09 4.27 -5.17
N ASP A 152 6.86 2.97 -5.14
CA ASP A 152 5.55 2.36 -4.90
C ASP A 152 5.22 2.09 -3.41
N LEU A 153 6.08 2.56 -2.49
CA LEU A 153 5.89 2.37 -1.05
C LEU A 153 4.73 3.21 -0.50
N GLY A 154 4.59 4.45 -0.97
CA GLY A 154 3.51 5.36 -0.56
C GLY A 154 2.18 5.04 -1.24
N LEU A 155 1.07 5.18 -0.51
CA LEU A 155 -0.26 5.32 -1.10
C LEU A 155 -0.59 6.81 -1.14
N ILE A 156 -0.78 7.37 -2.34
CA ILE A 156 -1.21 8.76 -2.46
C ILE A 156 -2.72 8.76 -2.52
N VAL A 157 -3.35 9.55 -1.65
CA VAL A 157 -4.81 9.67 -1.54
C VAL A 157 -5.22 11.12 -1.67
N SER A 158 -6.40 11.37 -2.23
CA SER A 158 -7.01 12.69 -2.24
C SER A 158 -7.36 13.15 -0.82
N GLU A 159 -7.51 14.46 -0.64
CA GLU A 159 -7.93 15.03 0.65
C GLU A 159 -9.29 14.49 1.11
N ASP A 160 -10.20 14.18 0.18
CA ASP A 160 -11.51 13.60 0.51
C ASP A 160 -11.38 12.21 1.14
N ILE A 161 -10.52 11.35 0.60
CA ILE A 161 -10.23 10.04 1.19
C ILE A 161 -9.55 10.21 2.55
N LYS A 162 -8.53 11.07 2.64
CA LYS A 162 -7.85 11.35 3.93
C LYS A 162 -8.85 11.80 4.99
N ALA A 163 -9.70 12.79 4.68
CA ALA A 163 -10.70 13.30 5.60
C ALA A 163 -11.73 12.23 6.00
N ALA A 164 -12.10 11.32 5.10
CA ALA A 164 -12.95 10.18 5.43
C ALA A 164 -12.28 9.19 6.38
N LEU A 165 -11.03 8.83 6.14
CA LEU A 165 -10.25 7.94 7.00
C LEU A 165 -10.01 8.53 8.40
N GLU A 166 -9.77 9.85 8.49
CA GLU A 166 -9.64 10.56 9.77
C GLU A 166 -10.97 10.60 10.54
N ARG A 167 -12.10 10.80 9.85
CA ARG A 167 -13.43 10.78 10.46
C ARG A 167 -13.78 9.41 11.05
N GLU A 168 -13.39 8.34 10.37
CA GLU A 168 -13.50 6.95 10.85
C GLU A 168 -12.52 6.62 11.98
N ARG A 169 -11.60 7.54 12.32
CA ARG A 169 -10.53 7.35 13.31
C ARG A 169 -9.67 6.12 13.00
N THR A 170 -9.38 5.93 11.72
CA THR A 170 -8.59 4.81 11.19
C THR A 170 -7.28 4.66 11.94
N THR A 171 -7.04 3.48 12.51
CA THR A 171 -5.81 3.17 13.25
C THR A 171 -4.76 2.56 12.33
N GLY A 172 -3.48 2.86 12.59
CA GLY A 172 -2.35 2.31 11.82
C GLY A 172 -1.96 3.10 10.58
N ALA A 173 -2.78 4.06 10.15
CA ALA A 173 -2.44 5.01 9.09
C ALA A 173 -1.81 6.30 9.65
N LYS A 174 -0.91 6.90 8.87
CA LYS A 174 -0.37 8.25 9.08
C LYS A 174 -0.36 8.97 7.74
N PHE A 175 -0.69 10.25 7.75
CA PHE A 175 -0.74 11.06 6.54
C PHE A 175 0.34 12.14 6.59
N THR A 176 0.96 12.35 5.44
CA THR A 176 1.92 13.42 5.18
C THR A 176 1.54 14.06 3.85
N GLU A 177 1.56 15.38 3.79
CA GLU A 177 1.31 16.12 2.56
C GLU A 177 2.45 15.89 1.55
N VAL A 178 2.08 15.75 0.27
CA VAL A 178 2.99 15.60 -0.88
C VAL A 178 2.62 16.62 -1.94
#